data_AF-A0A9Q3YK86-F1
#
_entry.id   AF-A0A9Q3YK86-F1
#
_cell.length_a   1.000
_cell.length_b   1.000
_cell.length_c   1.000
_cell.angle_alpha   90.00
_cell.angle_beta   90.00
_cell.angle_gamma   90.00
#
_symmetry.space_group_name_H-M   'P 1'
#
loop_
_entity.id
_entity.type
_entity.pdbx_description
1 polymer ?
#
loop_
_entity_poly.entity_id
_entity_poly.type
_entity_poly.pdbx_seq_one_letter_code
_entity_poly.pdbx_strand_id
1 'polypeptide(L)'
;QVFIILSDGADTDVQFPMGLNRNRSYRDKYDVVTKYYVDQYDGRTYYYQVYDKFLKSLVGEHGLCESLKNRISSKENKFQSEHAKLEGEKTKVTMGVIGVNYNVQKDDGFGECVGEKNIYHAKNGKDVYKYILNLINEETGRLKD
;
A
#
# COMPACT_ATOMS: atom_id res chain seq x y z
N GLN A 1 5.93 -15.88 5.51
CA GLN A 1 4.77 -15.74 4.59
C GLN A 1 5.01 -14.48 3.78
N VAL A 2 4.65 -14.43 2.50
CA VAL A 2 4.88 -13.21 1.68
C VAL A 2 3.57 -12.51 1.41
N PHE A 3 3.51 -11.21 1.68
CA PHE A 3 2.40 -10.34 1.35
C PHE A 3 2.86 -9.29 0.33
N ILE A 4 2.23 -9.26 -0.84
CA ILE A 4 2.65 -8.41 -1.96
C ILE A 4 1.52 -7.45 -2.29
N ILE A 5 1.86 -6.16 -2.33
CA ILE A 5 0.97 -5.11 -2.81
C ILE A 5 1.38 -4.76 -4.24
N LEU A 6 0.43 -4.84 -5.17
CA LEU A 6 0.60 -4.35 -6.53
C LEU A 6 -0.09 -2.99 -6.63
N SER A 7 0.65 -1.96 -7.05
CA SER A 7 0.11 -0.60 -7.22
C SER A 7 0.46 -0.10 -8.62
N ASP A 8 -0.49 0.50 -9.31
CA ASP A 8 -0.30 1.16 -10.62
C ASP A 8 -0.15 2.68 -10.50
N GLY A 9 -0.12 3.22 -9.28
CA GLY A 9 0.01 4.65 -9.03
C GLY A 9 -1.22 5.48 -9.38
N ALA A 10 -2.34 4.88 -9.76
CA ALA A 10 -3.57 5.62 -10.10
C ALA A 10 -4.16 6.41 -8.92
N ASP A 11 -3.75 6.08 -7.69
CA ASP A 11 -4.26 6.62 -6.43
C ASP A 11 -3.42 7.75 -5.81
N THR A 12 -2.50 8.39 -6.54
CA THR A 12 -1.75 9.53 -5.96
C THR A 12 -2.64 10.71 -5.60
N ASP A 13 -3.78 10.87 -6.29
CA ASP A 13 -4.85 11.83 -5.99
C ASP A 13 -6.21 11.16 -6.16
N VAL A 14 -6.76 10.61 -5.08
CA VAL A 14 -8.11 10.00 -5.11
C VAL A 14 -9.15 11.12 -5.11
N GLN A 15 -10.01 11.15 -6.12
CA GLN A 15 -11.06 12.18 -6.21
C GLN A 15 -12.01 12.07 -5.01
N PHE A 16 -12.18 13.18 -4.29
CA PHE A 16 -13.16 13.27 -3.24
C PHE A 16 -14.56 13.35 -3.87
N PRO A 17 -15.48 12.43 -3.54
CA PRO A 17 -16.78 12.34 -4.19
C PRO A 17 -17.60 13.61 -4.00
N MET A 18 -18.05 14.21 -5.11
CA MET A 18 -18.93 15.37 -5.09
C MET A 18 -20.27 15.01 -4.44
N GLY A 19 -20.74 15.85 -3.51
CA GLY A 19 -22.02 15.66 -2.81
C GLY A 19 -21.92 14.88 -1.49
N LEU A 20 -20.75 14.35 -1.14
CA LEU A 20 -20.52 13.76 0.18
C LEU A 20 -20.31 14.88 1.21
N ASN A 21 -21.34 15.18 1.99
CA ASN A 21 -21.32 16.26 2.97
C ASN A 21 -20.60 15.81 4.25
N ARG A 22 -19.27 15.70 4.17
CA ARG A 22 -18.39 15.40 5.31
C ARG A 22 -17.98 16.70 6.00
N ASN A 23 -18.02 16.70 7.34
CA ASN A 23 -17.67 17.87 8.13
C ASN A 23 -16.17 18.24 8.00
N ARG A 24 -15.81 19.43 8.49
CA ARG A 24 -14.42 19.92 8.47
C ARG A 24 -13.44 18.95 9.14
N SER A 25 -13.83 18.37 10.28
CA SER A 25 -12.99 17.41 11.00
C SER A 25 -12.64 16.16 10.18
N TYR A 26 -13.57 15.65 9.36
CA TYR A 26 -13.27 14.56 8.44
C TYR A 26 -12.26 14.99 7.38
N ARG A 27 -12.47 16.17 6.79
CA ARG A 27 -11.58 16.69 5.74
C ARG A 27 -10.17 16.92 6.25
N ASP A 28 -10.04 17.45 7.47
CA ASP A 28 -8.75 17.65 8.14
C ASP A 28 -8.09 16.31 8.51
N LYS A 29 -8.89 15.29 8.86
CA LYS A 29 -8.39 13.95 9.23
C LYS A 29 -7.84 13.14 8.05
N TYR A 30 -8.38 13.36 6.84
CA TYR A 30 -8.05 12.57 5.64
C TYR A 30 -7.39 13.43 4.55
N ASP A 31 -6.75 14.55 4.94
CA ASP A 31 -6.01 15.45 4.04
C ASP A 31 -6.78 15.86 2.78
N VAL A 32 -8.07 16.19 2.93
CA VAL A 32 -8.92 16.55 1.78
C VAL A 32 -8.65 18.00 1.35
N VAL A 33 -7.88 18.16 0.27
CA VAL A 33 -7.53 19.47 -0.31
C VAL A 33 -8.38 19.82 -1.52
N THR A 34 -8.45 21.11 -1.85
CA THR A 34 -9.08 21.60 -3.09
C THR A 34 -8.00 21.85 -4.12
N LYS A 35 -8.09 21.16 -5.27
CA LYS A 35 -7.24 21.39 -6.44
C LYS A 35 -8.07 22.10 -7.53
N TYR A 36 -7.37 22.68 -8.49
CA TYR A 36 -8.00 23.32 -9.63
C TYR A 36 -7.27 22.97 -10.92
N TYR A 37 -8.01 22.98 -12.02
CA TYR A 37 -7.45 22.97 -13.37
C TYR A 37 -8.09 24.05 -14.21
N VAL A 38 -7.38 24.51 -15.23
CA VAL A 38 -7.88 25.45 -16.23
C VAL A 38 -8.18 24.66 -17.49
N ASP A 39 -9.43 24.71 -17.93
CA ASP A 39 -9.84 24.08 -19.18
C ASP A 39 -9.19 24.80 -20.36
N GLN A 40 -8.62 24.02 -21.28
CA GLN A 40 -7.81 24.55 -22.38
C GLN A 40 -8.65 25.14 -23.51
N TYR A 41 -9.95 24.83 -23.58
CA TYR A 41 -10.86 25.26 -24.63
C TYR A 41 -11.65 26.51 -24.26
N ASP A 42 -12.16 26.57 -23.02
CA ASP A 42 -12.98 27.70 -22.55
C ASP A 42 -12.30 28.62 -21.54
N GLY A 43 -11.10 28.25 -21.07
CA GLY A 43 -10.29 29.02 -20.12
C GLY A 43 -10.87 29.08 -18.71
N ARG A 44 -11.92 28.31 -18.40
CA ARG A 44 -12.56 28.32 -17.09
C ARG A 44 -11.75 27.52 -16.09
N THR A 45 -11.74 28.01 -14.86
CA THR A 45 -11.14 27.30 -13.72
C THR A 45 -12.17 26.39 -13.07
N TYR A 46 -11.86 25.11 -13.02
CA TYR A 46 -12.67 24.09 -12.36
C TYR A 46 -12.01 23.67 -11.06
N TYR A 47 -12.80 23.65 -9.99
CA TYR A 47 -12.36 23.22 -8.67
C TYR A 47 -12.88 21.82 -8.37
N TYR A 48 -12.02 21.00 -7.79
CA TYR A 48 -12.36 19.66 -7.35
C TYR A 48 -11.62 19.36 -6.05
N GLN A 49 -12.16 18.44 -5.27
CA GLN A 49 -11.55 17.99 -4.04
C GLN A 49 -10.87 16.65 -4.27
N VAL A 50 -9.72 16.46 -3.64
CA VAL A 50 -8.99 15.19 -3.64
C VAL A 50 -8.54 14.86 -2.22
N TYR A 51 -8.37 13.58 -1.95
CA TYR A 51 -7.58 13.14 -0.82
C TYR A 51 -6.10 13.32 -1.19
N ASP A 52 -5.44 14.35 -0.67
CA ASP A 52 -4.01 14.54 -0.88
C ASP A 52 -3.26 13.48 -0.09
N LYS A 53 -2.32 12.77 -0.71
CA LYS A 53 -1.49 11.75 -0.02
C LYS A 53 -2.33 10.71 0.74
N PHE A 54 -3.49 10.35 0.18
CA PHE A 54 -4.46 9.44 0.80
C PHE A 54 -3.82 8.17 1.38
N LEU A 55 -2.98 7.51 0.59
CA LEU A 55 -2.28 6.30 1.00
C LEU A 55 -1.30 6.55 2.15
N LYS A 56 -0.59 7.67 2.14
CA LYS A 56 0.30 8.07 3.23
C LYS A 56 -0.48 8.28 4.52
N SER A 57 -1.60 9.01 4.49
CA SER A 57 -2.45 9.22 5.67
C SER A 57 -3.04 7.88 6.16
N LEU A 58 -3.51 7.02 5.25
CA LEU A 58 -3.98 5.68 5.63
C LEU A 58 -2.90 4.84 6.34
N VAL A 59 -1.67 4.85 5.82
CA VAL A 59 -0.56 4.09 6.40
C VAL A 59 -0.10 4.71 7.72
N GLY A 60 0.24 5.99 7.72
CA GLY A 60 0.87 6.68 8.84
C GLY A 60 -0.11 7.09 9.94
N GLU A 61 -1.21 7.74 9.59
CA GLU A 61 -2.14 8.34 10.55
C GLU A 61 -3.28 7.41 10.97
N HIS A 62 -3.60 6.43 10.14
CA HIS A 62 -4.69 5.47 10.41
C HIS A 62 -4.20 4.05 10.69
N GLY A 63 -2.89 3.84 10.74
CA GLY A 63 -2.29 2.58 11.18
C GLY A 63 -2.70 1.39 10.29
N LEU A 64 -2.97 1.63 9.00
CA LEU A 64 -3.36 0.56 8.08
C LEU A 64 -2.30 -0.54 8.06
N CYS A 65 -1.02 -0.16 8.04
CA CYS A 65 0.06 -1.13 7.99
C CYS A 65 0.17 -1.97 9.27
N GLU A 66 0.04 -1.33 10.44
CA GLU A 66 0.02 -2.06 11.71
C GLU A 66 -1.20 -2.98 11.79
N SER A 67 -2.37 -2.52 11.34
CA SER A 67 -3.59 -3.32 11.29
C SER A 67 -3.42 -4.55 10.41
N LEU A 68 -2.77 -4.40 9.25
CA LEU A 68 -2.44 -5.51 8.36
C LEU A 68 -1.45 -6.47 9.02
N LYS A 69 -0.34 -5.96 9.57
CA LYS A 69 0.68 -6.78 10.27
C LYS A 69 0.06 -7.56 11.43
N ASN A 70 -0.75 -6.91 12.26
CA ASN A 70 -1.44 -7.54 13.38
C ASN A 70 -2.42 -8.61 12.92
N ARG A 71 -3.25 -8.31 11.92
CA ARG A 71 -4.22 -9.27 11.38
C ARG A 71 -3.58 -10.50 10.74
N ILE A 72 -2.44 -10.35 10.09
CA ILE A 72 -1.72 -11.49 9.51
C ILE A 72 -1.01 -12.28 10.62
N SER A 73 -0.35 -11.59 11.54
CA SER A 73 0.39 -12.22 12.65
C SER A 73 -0.53 -12.94 13.65
N SER A 74 -1.79 -12.53 13.75
CA SER A 74 -2.80 -13.18 14.59
C SER A 74 -3.38 -14.46 13.97
N LYS A 75 -3.07 -14.77 12.71
CA LYS A 75 -3.53 -16.01 12.08
C LYS A 75 -2.58 -17.15 12.44
N GLU A 76 -3.18 -18.27 12.84
CA GLU A 76 -2.48 -19.52 13.05
C GLU A 76 -1.76 -19.94 11.76
N ASN A 77 -0.48 -20.29 11.88
CA ASN A 77 0.22 -20.96 10.78
C ASN A 77 -0.15 -22.45 10.73
N LYS A 78 0.25 -23.12 9.65
CA LYS A 78 0.00 -24.55 9.44
C LYS A 78 0.41 -25.40 10.65
N PHE A 79 1.57 -25.09 11.25
CA PHE A 79 2.07 -25.80 12.43
C PHE A 79 1.15 -25.61 13.64
N GLN A 80 0.70 -24.39 13.92
CA GLN A 80 -0.25 -24.10 14.99
C GLN A 80 -1.62 -24.74 14.74
N SER A 81 -2.10 -24.74 13.48
CA SER A 81 -3.37 -25.38 13.12
C SER A 81 -3.36 -26.90 13.28
N GLU A 82 -2.19 -27.54 13.09
CA GLU A 82 -2.01 -28.98 13.28
C GLU A 82 -1.63 -29.34 14.73
N HIS A 83 -1.15 -28.36 15.52
CA HIS A 83 -0.66 -28.55 16.89
C HIS A 83 -1.16 -27.44 17.84
N ALA A 84 -2.49 -27.35 18.00
CA ALA A 84 -3.22 -26.29 18.73
C ALA A 84 -2.83 -26.02 20.21
N LYS A 85 -1.86 -26.76 20.78
CA LYS A 85 -1.42 -26.63 22.18
C LYS A 85 0.08 -26.32 22.35
N LEU A 86 0.84 -26.20 21.26
CA LEU A 86 2.25 -25.84 21.32
C LEU A 86 2.40 -24.35 21.00
N GLU A 87 3.16 -23.62 21.83
CA GLU A 87 3.65 -22.29 21.46
C GLU A 87 4.64 -22.44 20.30
N GLY A 88 4.10 -22.58 19.09
CA GLY A 88 4.88 -22.55 17.85
C GLY A 88 5.34 -21.14 17.54
N GLU A 89 6.46 -21.03 16.81
CA GLU A 89 6.96 -19.75 16.32
C GLU A 89 5.85 -19.00 15.57
N LYS A 90 5.62 -17.72 15.94
CA LYS A 90 4.61 -16.89 15.28
C LYS A 90 4.92 -16.75 13.80
N THR A 91 3.86 -16.62 13.00
CA THR A 91 3.97 -16.37 11.56
C THR A 91 4.81 -15.12 11.29
N LYS A 92 6.02 -15.30 10.74
CA LYS A 92 6.80 -14.20 10.15
C LYS A 92 6.21 -13.85 8.77
N VAL A 93 6.13 -12.56 8.49
CA VAL A 93 5.56 -12.03 7.27
C VAL A 93 6.53 -11.01 6.67
N THR A 94 6.99 -11.28 5.46
CA THR A 94 7.70 -10.31 4.63
C THR A 94 6.70 -9.60 3.74
N MET A 95 6.67 -8.27 3.80
CA MET A 95 5.80 -7.43 2.99
C MET A 95 6.63 -6.70 1.93
N GLY A 96 6.11 -6.60 0.72
CA GLY A 96 6.72 -5.82 -0.37
C GLY A 96 5.67 -5.13 -1.23
N VAL A 97 6.08 -4.05 -1.89
CA VAL A 97 5.25 -3.31 -2.86
C VAL A 97 5.92 -3.32 -4.23
N ILE A 98 5.14 -3.57 -5.27
CA ILE A 98 5.60 -3.52 -6.66
C ILE A 98 4.78 -2.47 -7.39
N GLY A 99 5.43 -1.37 -7.79
CA GLY A 99 4.86 -0.36 -8.67
C GLY A 99 4.88 -0.83 -10.12
N VAL A 100 3.72 -0.98 -10.75
CA VAL A 100 3.59 -1.39 -12.15
C VAL A 100 3.38 -0.14 -13.00
N ASN A 101 4.33 0.16 -13.88
CA ASN A 101 4.37 1.40 -14.66
C ASN A 101 4.36 2.69 -13.80
N TYR A 102 4.65 2.55 -12.51
CA TYR A 102 4.68 3.62 -11.53
C TYR A 102 5.90 3.43 -10.62
N ASN A 103 6.64 4.52 -10.39
CA ASN A 103 7.71 4.54 -9.40
C ASN A 103 7.10 4.88 -8.04
N VAL A 104 6.93 3.84 -7.21
CA VAL A 104 6.56 3.98 -5.80
C VAL A 104 7.59 4.87 -5.13
N GLN A 105 7.12 5.99 -4.59
CA GLN A 105 7.97 6.94 -3.89
C GLN A 105 8.16 6.48 -2.46
N LYS A 106 9.31 6.75 -1.85
CA LYS A 106 9.55 6.32 -0.47
C LYS A 106 8.58 6.96 0.53
N ASP A 107 8.08 8.15 0.20
CA ASP A 107 7.22 8.98 1.03
C ASP A 107 5.73 8.88 0.68
N ASP A 108 5.34 7.95 -0.21
CA ASP A 108 3.93 7.72 -0.59
C ASP A 108 3.15 6.84 0.41
N GLY A 109 3.78 6.49 1.52
CA GLY A 109 3.24 5.63 2.57
C GLY A 109 3.65 4.16 2.43
N PHE A 110 3.95 3.66 1.22
CA PHE A 110 4.35 2.27 1.08
C PHE A 110 5.72 2.01 1.70
N GLY A 111 6.67 2.94 1.58
CA GLY A 111 8.00 2.82 2.18
C GLY A 111 7.95 2.70 3.70
N GLU A 112 7.08 3.44 4.38
CA GLU A 112 6.85 3.34 5.82
C GLU A 112 6.18 1.99 6.19
N CYS A 113 5.35 1.43 5.31
CA CYS A 113 4.67 0.17 5.57
C CYS A 113 5.56 -1.06 5.37
N VAL A 114 6.13 -1.20 4.18
CA VAL A 114 6.86 -2.42 3.76
C VAL A 114 8.36 -2.32 4.00
N GLY A 115 8.88 -1.12 4.27
CA GLY A 115 10.30 -0.82 4.39
C GLY A 115 10.91 -0.42 3.04
N GLU A 116 11.80 0.58 3.03
CA GLU A 116 12.36 1.16 1.80
C GLU A 116 13.05 0.15 0.87
N LYS A 117 13.59 -0.94 1.44
CA LYS A 117 14.28 -2.00 0.68
C LYS A 117 13.32 -2.96 -0.04
N ASN A 118 12.05 -2.96 0.34
CA ASN A 118 11.01 -3.85 -0.19
C ASN A 118 10.08 -3.11 -1.17
N ILE A 119 10.59 -2.04 -1.78
CA ILE A 119 9.94 -1.28 -2.85
C ILE A 119 10.55 -1.71 -4.18
N TYR A 120 9.73 -2.23 -5.08
CA TYR A 120 10.14 -2.68 -6.41
C TYR A 120 9.38 -1.93 -7.49
N HIS A 121 9.98 -1.81 -8.67
CA HIS A 121 9.38 -1.18 -9.83
C HIS A 121 9.42 -2.12 -11.04
N ALA A 122 8.25 -2.37 -11.62
CA ALA A 122 8.04 -3.21 -12.78
C ALA A 122 7.52 -2.39 -13.97
N LYS A 123 8.10 -2.58 -15.16
CA LYS A 123 7.64 -1.94 -16.40
C LYS A 123 6.65 -2.79 -17.19
N ASN A 124 6.53 -4.07 -16.84
CA ASN A 124 5.66 -5.03 -17.50
C ASN A 124 5.43 -6.26 -16.59
N GLY A 125 4.50 -7.13 -16.98
CA GLY A 125 4.15 -8.32 -16.20
C GLY A 125 5.30 -9.31 -15.94
N LYS A 126 6.33 -9.37 -16.81
CA LYS A 126 7.50 -10.24 -16.58
C LYS A 126 8.34 -9.74 -15.41
N ASP A 127 8.48 -8.42 -15.28
CA ASP A 127 9.20 -7.81 -14.15
C ASP A 127 8.47 -8.05 -12.83
N VAL A 128 7.13 -7.95 -12.83
CA VAL A 128 6.30 -8.27 -11.64
C VAL A 128 6.59 -9.70 -11.17
N TYR A 129 6.56 -10.68 -12.09
CA TYR A 129 6.83 -12.07 -11.76
C TYR A 129 8.23 -12.27 -11.15
N LYS A 130 9.25 -11.61 -11.70
CA LYS A 130 10.62 -11.65 -11.16
C LYS A 130 10.70 -11.16 -9.72
N TYR A 131 10.01 -10.07 -9.38
CA TYR A 131 10.01 -9.54 -8.01
C TYR A 131 9.23 -10.40 -7.03
N ILE A 132 8.09 -10.96 -7.46
CA ILE A 132 7.34 -11.94 -6.66
C ILE A 132 8.25 -13.13 -6.32
N LEU A 133 8.97 -13.67 -7.31
CA LEU A 133 9.90 -14.77 -7.08
C LEU A 133 11.03 -14.40 -6.12
N ASN A 134 11.62 -13.21 -6.27
CA ASN A 134 12.67 -12.75 -5.35
C ASN A 134 12.16 -12.64 -3.91
N LEU A 135 10.97 -12.05 -3.70
CA LEU A 135 10.35 -11.93 -2.38
C LEU A 135 10.05 -13.30 -1.75
N ILE A 136 9.60 -14.27 -2.55
CA ILE A 136 9.41 -15.64 -2.09
C ILE A 136 10.75 -16.28 -1.72
N ASN A 137 11.77 -16.12 -2.55
CA ASN A 137 13.10 -16.71 -2.33
C ASN A 137 13.82 -16.14 -1.10
N GLU A 138 13.66 -14.84 -0.84
CA GLU A 138 14.18 -14.19 0.36
C GLU A 138 13.52 -14.75 1.62
N GLU A 139 12.21 -15.00 1.56
CA GLU A 139 11.44 -15.50 2.70
C GLU A 139 11.59 -17.02 2.93
N THR A 140 11.87 -17.80 1.88
CA THR A 140 12.19 -19.23 2.02
C THR A 140 13.66 -19.47 2.36
N GLY A 141 14.49 -18.41 2.41
CA GLY A 141 15.89 -18.46 2.82
C GLY A 141 16.82 -19.21 1.85
N ARG A 142 16.31 -19.80 0.75
CA ARG A 142 17.05 -20.49 -0.32
C ARG A 142 16.06 -21.07 -1.34
N LEU A 143 16.08 -20.53 -2.55
CA LEU A 143 15.95 -21.35 -3.77
C LEU A 143 17.20 -21.10 -4.62
N LYS A 144 18.36 -21.45 -4.05
CA LYS A 144 19.53 -21.82 -4.81
C LYS A 144 19.94 -23.18 -4.29
N ASP A 145 19.76 -24.18 -5.15
CA ASP A 145 20.51 -25.43 -5.08
C ASP A 145 22.03 -25.14 -5.07
#